data_AF-A0A4Q2S5W4-F1
#
_entry.id   AF-A0A4Q2S5W4-F1
#
_cell.length_a   1.000
_cell.length_b   1.000
_cell.length_c   1.000
_cell.angle_alpha   90.00
_cell.angle_beta   90.00
_cell.angle_gamma   90.00
#
_symmetry.space_group_name_H-M   'P 1'
#
loop_
_entity.id
_entity.type
_entity.pdbx_description
1 polymer ?
#
loop_
_entity_poly.entity_id
_entity_poly.type
_entity_poly.pdbx_seq_one_letter_code
_entity_poly.pdbx_strand_id
1 'polypeptide(L)'
;MNKIKSVVAATSLVLMAMGTASPALAWLHPGSTTQSPSTGGTWQYGFWNAKVRSYYTVNKSHGSSVIYNGDLARSACTASGQKSIAEKYALNTSGATDEYYYRTC
;
A
#
# COMPACT_ATOMS: atom_id res chain seq x y z
N MET A 1 36.42 -3.12 27.68
CA MET A 1 35.93 -2.63 26.37
C MET A 1 36.18 -3.79 25.40
N ASN A 2 35.22 -4.49 24.79
CA ASN A 2 33.91 -4.12 24.23
C ASN A 2 32.84 -5.19 24.46
N LYS A 3 31.59 -4.74 24.55
CA LYS A 3 30.36 -5.53 24.64
C LYS A 3 29.98 -6.03 23.25
N ILE A 4 29.57 -7.29 23.12
CA ILE A 4 28.72 -7.73 22.00
C ILE A 4 27.55 -8.49 22.61
N LYS A 5 26.39 -7.81 22.67
CA LYS A 5 25.10 -8.40 22.94
C LYS A 5 24.45 -8.65 21.58
N SER A 6 24.15 -9.89 21.25
CA SER A 6 23.21 -10.19 20.16
C SER A 6 22.20 -11.21 20.68
N VAL A 7 21.10 -10.68 21.20
CA VAL A 7 19.88 -11.43 21.47
C VAL A 7 19.24 -11.69 20.11
N VAL A 8 19.18 -12.96 19.71
CA VAL A 8 18.44 -13.42 18.54
C VAL A 8 16.96 -13.36 18.91
N ALA A 9 16.26 -12.33 18.44
CA ALA A 9 14.80 -12.28 18.51
C ALA A 9 14.24 -13.17 17.41
N ALA A 10 13.65 -14.30 17.80
CA ALA A 10 12.90 -15.17 16.91
C ALA A 10 11.61 -14.45 16.49
N THR A 11 11.51 -14.05 15.22
CA THR A 11 10.31 -13.43 14.68
C THR A 11 9.38 -14.51 14.17
N SER A 12 8.33 -14.80 14.94
CA SER A 12 7.24 -15.70 14.55
C SER A 12 6.49 -15.13 13.34
N LEU A 13 6.51 -15.86 12.23
CA LEU A 13 5.76 -15.53 11.02
C LEU A 13 4.30 -15.95 11.23
N VAL A 14 3.46 -15.05 11.75
CA VAL A 14 2.01 -15.27 11.79
C VAL A 14 1.43 -14.82 10.45
N LEU A 15 1.20 -15.78 9.55
CA LEU A 15 0.43 -15.57 8.33
C LEU A 15 -1.07 -15.49 8.71
N MET A 16 -1.60 -14.29 8.94
CA MET A 16 -3.05 -14.10 8.98
C MET A 16 -3.59 -14.10 7.55
N ALA A 17 -3.85 -15.29 7.00
CA ALA A 17 -4.61 -15.45 5.77
C ALA A 17 -6.09 -15.12 6.05
N MET A 18 -6.43 -13.83 6.02
CA MET A 18 -7.83 -13.42 5.95
C MET A 18 -8.28 -13.63 4.51
N GLY A 19 -8.89 -14.78 4.25
CA GLY A 19 -9.48 -15.10 2.96
C GLY A 19 -10.56 -14.08 2.61
N THR A 20 -10.31 -13.27 1.59
CA THR A 20 -11.35 -12.49 0.93
C THR A 20 -11.84 -13.31 -0.26
N ALA A 21 -13.14 -13.60 -0.29
CA ALA A 21 -13.78 -14.12 -1.49
C ALA A 21 -13.50 -13.11 -2.61
N SER A 22 -12.71 -13.51 -3.61
CA SER A 22 -12.50 -12.71 -4.81
C SER A 22 -13.82 -12.68 -5.56
N PRO A 23 -14.49 -11.52 -5.73
CA PRO A 23 -15.70 -11.48 -6.52
C PRO A 23 -15.36 -11.88 -7.96
N ALA A 24 -16.18 -12.76 -8.52
CA ALA A 24 -16.13 -13.09 -9.93
C ALA A 24 -16.15 -11.79 -10.77
N LEU A 25 -15.17 -11.64 -11.67
CA LEU A 25 -15.05 -10.55 -12.66
C LEU A 25 -14.69 -9.15 -12.13
N ALA A 26 -13.87 -9.02 -11.08
CA ALA A 26 -13.26 -7.71 -10.77
C ALA A 26 -12.03 -7.46 -11.66
N TRP A 27 -12.07 -6.38 -12.45
CA TRP A 27 -10.94 -5.89 -13.25
C TRP A 27 -9.98 -5.04 -12.42
N LEU A 28 -10.51 -4.38 -11.40
CA LEU A 28 -9.76 -3.62 -10.41
C LEU A 28 -9.53 -4.45 -9.15
N HIS A 29 -8.49 -4.10 -8.39
CA HIS A 29 -8.11 -4.76 -7.15
C HIS A 29 -9.26 -4.74 -6.13
N PRO A 30 -9.80 -5.89 -5.71
CA PRO A 30 -10.99 -5.93 -4.87
C PRO A 30 -10.71 -5.43 -3.44
N GLY A 31 -11.41 -4.37 -3.04
CA GLY A 31 -11.38 -3.89 -1.67
C GLY A 31 -10.06 -3.25 -1.25
N SER A 32 -9.78 -3.28 0.05
CA SER A 32 -8.59 -2.67 0.66
C SER A 32 -7.64 -3.76 1.16
N THR A 33 -6.39 -3.70 0.72
CA THR A 33 -5.28 -4.52 1.20
C THR A 33 -4.34 -3.66 2.02
N THR A 34 -3.90 -4.18 3.17
CA THR A 34 -2.87 -3.55 4.00
C THR A 34 -1.65 -4.44 4.08
N GLN A 35 -0.47 -3.85 3.90
CA GLN A 35 0.83 -4.50 3.99
C GLN A 35 1.78 -3.70 4.89
N SER A 36 2.82 -4.39 5.38
CA SER A 36 3.93 -3.79 6.11
C SER A 36 5.21 -3.88 5.25
N PRO A 37 5.58 -2.80 4.54
CA PRO A 37 6.79 -2.79 3.71
C PRO A 37 8.06 -3.09 4.50
N SER A 38 9.06 -3.70 3.84
CA SER A 38 10.39 -3.93 4.42
C SER A 38 11.11 -2.63 4.78
N THR A 39 10.76 -1.51 4.13
CA THR A 39 11.22 -0.15 4.45
C THR A 39 10.65 0.41 5.75
N GLY A 40 9.70 -0.31 6.37
CA GLY A 40 8.93 0.06 7.54
C GLY A 40 7.58 0.71 7.22
N GLY A 41 6.77 0.91 8.25
CA GLY A 41 5.48 1.60 8.15
C GLY A 41 4.32 0.71 7.71
N THR A 42 3.25 1.36 7.26
CA THR A 42 2.00 0.71 6.84
C THR A 42 1.59 1.24 5.47
N TRP A 43 1.33 0.33 4.54
CA TRP A 43 0.85 0.64 3.20
C TRP A 43 -0.54 0.04 2.99
N GLN A 44 -1.53 0.86 2.67
CA GLN A 44 -2.89 0.46 2.37
C GLN A 44 -3.23 0.85 0.94
N TYR A 45 -3.75 -0.10 0.15
CA TYR A 45 -4.07 0.13 -1.25
C TYR A 45 -5.25 -0.71 -1.74
N GLY A 46 -5.76 -0.39 -2.93
CA GLY A 46 -6.84 -1.13 -3.58
C GLY A 46 -7.97 -0.25 -4.11
N PHE A 47 -9.07 -0.88 -4.52
CA PHE A 47 -10.26 -0.23 -5.04
C PHE A 47 -11.48 -0.47 -4.14
N TRP A 48 -12.05 0.62 -3.63
CA TRP A 48 -13.30 0.64 -2.86
C TRP A 48 -14.01 1.96 -3.08
N ASN A 49 -15.30 2.11 -2.74
CA ASN A 49 -16.03 3.38 -2.82
C ASN A 49 -15.72 4.22 -4.09
N ALA A 50 -15.72 3.56 -5.26
CA ALA A 50 -15.43 4.14 -6.57
C ALA A 50 -14.09 4.90 -6.72
N LYS A 51 -13.04 4.55 -5.98
CA LYS A 51 -11.67 5.04 -6.25
C LYS A 51 -10.61 3.97 -6.09
N VAL A 52 -9.59 4.04 -6.94
CA VAL A 52 -8.28 3.42 -6.68
C VAL A 52 -7.50 4.32 -5.73
N ARG A 53 -6.83 3.71 -4.74
CA ARG A 53 -6.16 4.43 -3.67
C ARG A 53 -4.87 3.77 -3.25
N SER A 54 -3.89 4.57 -2.90
CA SER A 54 -2.66 4.16 -2.23
C SER A 54 -2.36 5.14 -1.11
N TYR A 55 -2.25 4.61 0.11
CA TYR A 55 -1.89 5.34 1.31
C TYR A 55 -0.68 4.70 1.96
N TYR A 56 0.34 5.49 2.26
CA TYR A 56 1.55 5.01 2.92
C TYR A 56 1.88 5.92 4.09
N THR A 57 2.23 5.34 5.23
CA THR A 57 2.73 6.05 6.42
C THR A 57 4.01 5.37 6.89
N VAL A 58 5.10 6.12 6.99
CA VAL A 58 6.38 5.67 7.54
C VAL A 58 7.13 6.81 8.21
N ASN A 59 8.05 6.49 9.13
CA ASN A 59 8.86 7.48 9.87
C ASN A 59 10.06 8.03 9.05
N LYS A 60 9.81 8.45 7.81
CA LYS A 60 10.76 9.14 6.91
C LYS A 60 9.96 9.91 5.84
N SER A 61 10.61 10.78 5.06
CA SER A 61 9.94 11.42 3.92
C SER A 61 9.50 10.36 2.91
N HIS A 62 8.27 10.44 2.41
CA HIS A 62 7.70 9.37 1.57
C HIS A 62 6.53 9.84 0.71
N GLY A 63 5.99 8.98 -0.15
CA GLY A 63 4.77 9.28 -0.88
C GLY A 63 4.10 8.05 -1.46
N SER A 64 2.90 8.26 -2.00
CA SER A 64 2.08 7.23 -2.64
C SER A 64 1.75 7.59 -4.08
N SER A 65 1.42 6.60 -4.90
CA SER A 65 0.94 6.78 -6.26
C SER A 65 -0.03 5.67 -6.66
N VAL A 66 -0.95 5.99 -7.56
CA VAL A 66 -1.83 5.04 -8.24
C VAL A 66 -1.80 5.30 -9.73
N ILE A 67 -1.84 4.26 -10.53
CA ILE A 67 -2.07 4.34 -11.97
C ILE A 67 -3.43 3.71 -12.24
N TYR A 68 -4.31 4.42 -12.94
CA TYR A 68 -5.60 3.89 -13.39
C TYR A 68 -5.72 4.10 -14.89
N ASN A 69 -5.85 3.00 -15.63
CA ASN A 69 -5.86 2.99 -17.11
C ASN A 69 -4.69 3.81 -17.69
N GLY A 70 -3.49 3.65 -17.12
CA GLY A 70 -2.27 4.33 -17.56
C GLY A 70 -2.09 5.77 -17.05
N ASP A 71 -3.10 6.38 -16.42
CA ASP A 71 -2.97 7.75 -15.92
C ASP A 71 -2.66 7.80 -14.41
N LEU A 72 -1.61 8.57 -14.08
CA LEU A 72 -0.93 8.61 -12.79
C LEU A 72 -1.55 9.68 -11.88
N ALA A 73 -2.01 9.26 -10.70
CA ALA A 73 -2.28 10.16 -9.58
C ALA A 73 -1.24 9.93 -8.47
N ARG A 74 -0.60 11.02 -8.01
CA ARG A 74 0.55 10.95 -7.11
C ARG A 74 0.49 12.02 -6.02
N SER A 75 0.84 11.62 -4.80
CA SER A 75 1.03 12.56 -3.69
C SER A 75 2.33 13.35 -3.85
N ALA A 76 2.41 14.52 -3.23
CA ALA A 76 3.71 15.14 -2.92
C ALA A 76 4.53 14.26 -1.95
N CYS A 77 5.79 14.62 -1.70
CA CYS A 77 6.54 14.04 -0.58
C CYS A 77 5.91 14.52 0.73
N THR A 78 5.43 13.57 1.51
CA THR A 78 4.77 13.76 2.79
C THR A 78 5.80 13.65 3.91
N ALA A 79 5.64 14.48 4.95
CA ALA A 79 6.51 14.48 6.11
C ALA A 79 6.51 13.13 6.85
N SER A 80 7.60 12.86 7.58
CA SER A 80 7.76 11.67 8.42
C SER A 80 6.57 11.47 9.36
N GLY A 81 6.06 10.23 9.43
CA GLY A 81 4.96 9.83 10.30
C GLY A 81 3.57 10.31 9.86
N GLN A 82 3.47 11.14 8.82
CA GLN A 82 2.20 11.57 8.25
C GLN A 82 1.74 10.62 7.14
N LYS A 83 0.43 10.51 6.93
CA LYS A 83 -0.12 9.65 5.87
C LYS A 83 -0.02 10.34 4.52
N SER A 84 0.69 9.74 3.58
CA SER A 84 0.65 10.13 2.17
C SER A 84 -0.62 9.60 1.50
N ILE A 85 -1.20 10.36 0.58
CA ILE A 85 -2.50 10.08 -0.04
C ILE A 85 -2.40 10.22 -1.56
N ALA A 86 -2.67 9.14 -2.28
CA ALA A 86 -2.93 9.15 -3.72
C ALA A 86 -4.26 8.47 -3.99
N GLU A 87 -5.18 9.18 -4.65
CA GLU A 87 -6.51 8.67 -4.98
C GLU A 87 -6.92 9.08 -6.38
N LYS A 88 -7.73 8.25 -7.03
CA LYS A 88 -8.39 8.61 -8.28
C LYS A 88 -9.72 7.88 -8.44
N TYR A 89 -10.77 8.61 -8.82
CA TYR A 89 -12.06 8.00 -9.14
C TYR A 89 -11.91 6.99 -10.28
N ALA A 90 -12.56 5.84 -10.13
CA ALA A 90 -12.43 4.72 -11.04
C ALA A 90 -13.75 3.96 -11.17
N LEU A 91 -13.94 3.33 -12.32
CA LEU A 91 -15.06 2.43 -12.61
C LEU A 91 -14.49 1.03 -12.85
N ASN A 92 -15.08 0.03 -12.20
CA ASN A 92 -14.71 -1.36 -12.41
C ASN A 92 -15.42 -1.92 -13.64
N THR A 93 -14.89 -1.60 -14.82
CA THR A 93 -15.42 -2.03 -16.14
C THR A 93 -14.45 -2.97 -16.83
N SER A 94 -14.94 -3.67 -17.87
CA SER A 94 -14.10 -4.55 -18.69
C SER A 94 -12.83 -3.85 -19.19
N GLY A 95 -11.68 -4.49 -18.99
CA GLY A 95 -10.37 -3.97 -19.39
C GLY A 95 -9.81 -2.84 -18.52
N ALA A 96 -10.46 -2.46 -17.42
CA ALA A 96 -9.89 -1.50 -16.49
C ALA A 96 -8.64 -2.07 -15.80
N THR A 97 -7.63 -1.24 -15.57
CA THR A 97 -6.39 -1.65 -14.90
C THR A 97 -6.04 -0.68 -13.78
N ASP A 98 -5.47 -1.23 -12.70
CA ASP A 98 -4.94 -0.47 -11.59
C ASP A 98 -3.57 -0.96 -11.14
N GLU A 99 -2.75 0.00 -10.69
CA GLU A 99 -1.46 -0.27 -10.10
C GLU A 99 -1.25 0.66 -8.91
N TYR A 100 -0.58 0.15 -7.89
CA TYR A 100 -0.45 0.82 -6.60
C TYR A 100 1.01 0.87 -6.19
N TYR A 101 1.46 2.04 -5.76
CA TYR A 101 2.85 2.26 -5.40
C TYR A 101 2.97 3.08 -4.13
N TYR A 102 4.08 2.84 -3.44
CA TYR A 102 4.63 3.70 -2.39
C TYR A 102 6.12 3.95 -2.69
N ARG A 103 6.68 4.98 -2.07
CA ARG A 103 8.11 5.32 -2.21
C ARG A 103 8.62 6.04 -0.99
N THR A 104 9.92 6.00 -0.78
CA THR A 104 10.62 6.98 0.05
C THR A 104 11.01 8.19 -0.78
N CYS A 105 10.98 9.35 -0.15
CA CYS A 105 11.69 10.55 -0.57
C CYS A 105 12.86 10.77 0.43
#